data_AF-A0A6A5QRE9-F1
#
_entry.id   AF-A0A6A5QRE9-F1
#
_cell.length_a   1.000
_cell.length_b   1.000
_cell.length_c   1.000
_cell.angle_alpha   90.00
_cell.angle_beta   90.00
_cell.angle_gamma   90.00
#
_symmetry.space_group_name_H-M   'P 1'
#
loop_
_entity.id
_entity.type
_entity.pdbx_description
1 polymer ?
#
loop_
_entity_poly.entity_id
_entity_poly.type
_entity_poly.pdbx_seq_one_letter_code
_entity_poly.pdbx_strand_id
1 'polypeptide(L)'
;MPISVTFVLGKKESYFFNTPTHWAWHNLPPDVEALFTKTPAIQDVIELALGNNGTYLVSYRDHDGQILCKHYNLPNALTSWLYCSNPGIVRDLPSLSITLGPYDSYYAWDKNSASWSNLPPKLEKSILNRLEGQDTWTTTWKANGAEAPSFVSLGADEAYWMRTVSGGGCWDLKCSAPPANPGATDGMAGLRGTNKFLEDSSDFTGIAGLHLFPSHSDAYVLIKTAGQAFSNLPEFTWHDYNKIAPALPTFMQSMQPIPPLPLSRLGLAPQAPPLQLQQVAQSSFQYQQSQQQQPPCPVQQQGRQHSCCPQTASGAPQNCCAQQLTPMRPYGLPAALGLGAPFAAQPAPVNGHVSGQQNGYTSAAYPGGPMYR
;
A
#
# COMPACT_ATOMS: atom_id res chain seq x y z
N MET A 1 15.40 -0.43 -8.52
CA MET A 1 14.41 -0.86 -7.50
C MET A 1 13.03 -0.82 -8.14
N PRO A 2 12.12 -1.72 -7.75
CA PRO A 2 10.78 -1.72 -8.31
C PRO A 2 10.02 -0.46 -7.86
N ILE A 3 9.46 0.27 -8.81
CA ILE A 3 8.56 1.40 -8.54
C ILE A 3 7.16 0.82 -8.40
N SER A 4 6.49 1.08 -7.28
CA SER A 4 5.09 0.68 -7.06
C SER A 4 4.16 1.47 -7.99
N VAL A 5 3.02 0.89 -8.32
CA VAL A 5 1.94 1.62 -8.98
C VAL A 5 1.03 2.18 -7.90
N THR A 6 0.85 3.49 -7.90
CA THR A 6 0.14 4.21 -6.84
C THR A 6 -0.96 5.06 -7.46
N PHE A 7 -2.19 4.84 -7.04
CA PHE A 7 -3.33 5.71 -7.35
C PHE A 7 -3.88 6.24 -6.04
N VAL A 8 -3.94 7.56 -5.90
CA VAL A 8 -4.44 8.22 -4.69
C VAL A 8 -5.30 9.41 -5.08
N LEU A 9 -6.47 9.52 -4.43
CA LEU A 9 -7.32 10.70 -4.46
C LEU A 9 -7.43 11.26 -3.04
N GLY A 10 -7.23 12.56 -2.89
CA GLY A 10 -7.47 13.28 -1.65
C GLY A 10 -8.71 14.19 -1.75
N LYS A 11 -8.82 15.16 -0.84
CA LYS A 11 -9.89 16.18 -0.89
C LYS A 11 -9.55 17.26 -1.92
N LYS A 12 -10.54 18.09 -2.29
CA LYS A 12 -10.37 19.25 -3.20
C LYS A 12 -9.78 18.84 -4.55
N GLU A 13 -10.24 17.74 -5.14
CA GLU A 13 -9.75 17.26 -6.44
C GLU A 13 -8.25 16.91 -6.45
N SER A 14 -7.63 16.74 -5.28
CA SER A 14 -6.23 16.35 -5.19
C SER A 14 -6.04 14.91 -5.64
N TYR A 15 -5.05 14.65 -6.49
CA TYR A 15 -4.70 13.29 -6.89
C TYR A 15 -3.21 13.14 -7.20
N PHE A 16 -2.75 11.90 -7.10
CA PHE A 16 -1.44 11.46 -7.53
C PHE A 16 -1.55 10.07 -8.16
N PHE A 17 -1.14 9.95 -9.41
CA PHE A 17 -1.01 8.70 -10.13
C PHE A 17 0.45 8.46 -10.45
N ASN A 18 0.96 7.27 -10.12
CA ASN A 18 2.34 6.87 -10.34
C ASN A 18 2.38 5.51 -11.00
N THR A 19 3.21 5.41 -12.02
CA THR A 19 3.61 4.16 -12.65
C THR A 19 5.10 4.22 -12.93
N PRO A 20 5.77 3.10 -13.21
CA PRO A 20 7.21 3.10 -13.49
C PRO A 20 7.65 4.01 -14.64
N THR A 21 6.74 4.45 -15.51
CA THR A 21 7.07 5.25 -16.70
C THR A 21 6.46 6.65 -16.68
N HIS A 22 5.42 6.89 -15.88
CA HIS A 22 4.66 8.13 -15.88
C HIS A 22 4.13 8.43 -14.48
N TRP A 23 4.15 9.71 -14.12
CA TRP A 23 3.37 10.22 -13.01
C TRP A 23 2.45 11.36 -13.47
N ALA A 24 1.39 11.61 -12.73
CA ALA A 24 0.52 12.75 -12.89
C ALA A 24 0.01 13.17 -11.51
N TRP A 25 -0.17 14.47 -11.30
CA TRP A 25 -0.67 14.99 -10.05
C TRP A 25 -1.45 16.27 -10.25
N HIS A 26 -2.34 16.55 -9.31
CA HIS A 26 -3.09 17.78 -9.25
C HIS A 26 -3.40 18.14 -7.81
N ASN A 27 -3.30 19.43 -7.48
CA ASN A 27 -3.72 20.05 -6.22
C ASN A 27 -3.24 19.29 -4.95
N LEU A 28 -2.00 18.80 -4.95
CA LEU A 28 -1.43 18.13 -3.77
C LEU A 28 -1.17 19.16 -2.65
N PRO A 29 -0.92 18.72 -1.40
CA PRO A 29 -0.45 19.62 -0.36
C PRO A 29 0.77 20.46 -0.86
N PRO A 30 0.83 21.78 -0.60
CA PRO A 30 1.82 22.66 -1.24
C PRO A 30 3.28 22.25 -1.07
N ASP A 31 3.62 21.67 0.08
CA ASP A 31 4.95 21.17 0.40
C ASP A 31 5.31 19.83 -0.27
N VAL A 32 4.29 19.08 -0.69
CA VAL A 32 4.39 17.91 -1.57
C VAL A 32 4.47 18.36 -3.02
N GLU A 33 3.66 19.32 -3.49
CA GLU A 33 3.77 19.90 -4.84
C GLU A 33 5.15 20.52 -5.09
N ALA A 34 5.70 21.19 -4.08
CA ALA A 34 7.04 21.75 -4.12
C ALA A 34 8.13 20.69 -4.38
N LEU A 35 7.89 19.39 -4.09
CA LEU A 35 8.83 18.33 -4.42
C LEU A 35 8.96 18.11 -5.92
N PHE A 36 7.84 18.17 -6.65
CA PHE A 36 7.79 17.92 -8.10
C PHE A 36 8.26 19.11 -8.94
N THR A 37 8.38 20.29 -8.33
CA THR A 37 8.88 21.52 -8.97
C THR A 37 10.29 21.90 -8.47
N LYS A 38 10.85 21.15 -7.52
CA LYS A 38 12.20 21.39 -7.00
C LYS A 38 13.24 21.21 -8.10
N THR A 39 14.28 22.05 -8.06
CA THR A 39 15.48 21.91 -8.90
C THR A 39 16.69 21.68 -8.00
N PRO A 40 17.47 20.59 -8.18
CA PRO A 40 17.23 19.50 -9.13
C PRO A 40 16.00 18.65 -8.79
N ALA A 41 15.39 18.04 -9.82
CA ALA A 41 14.17 17.25 -9.68
C ALA A 41 14.42 15.96 -8.88
N ILE A 42 13.39 15.50 -8.16
CA ILE A 42 13.41 14.18 -7.51
C ILE A 42 13.50 13.08 -8.57
N GLN A 43 14.12 11.94 -8.23
CA GLN A 43 14.27 10.82 -9.15
C GLN A 43 12.98 10.01 -9.28
N ASP A 44 12.38 9.66 -8.14
CA ASP A 44 11.17 8.83 -8.08
C ASP A 44 10.37 9.09 -6.80
N VAL A 45 9.08 8.73 -6.83
CA VAL A 45 8.22 8.61 -5.65
C VAL A 45 8.04 7.13 -5.35
N ILE A 46 8.35 6.74 -4.12
CA ILE A 46 8.30 5.36 -3.65
C ILE A 46 6.92 5.05 -3.08
N GLU A 47 6.42 5.95 -2.23
CA GLU A 47 5.10 5.81 -1.62
C GLU A 47 4.50 7.20 -1.44
N LEU A 48 3.21 7.33 -1.73
CA LEU A 48 2.44 8.52 -1.42
C LEU A 48 1.06 8.08 -0.94
N ALA A 49 0.66 8.57 0.24
CA ALA A 49 -0.66 8.33 0.81
C ALA A 49 -1.29 9.68 1.17
N LEU A 50 -2.56 9.87 0.79
CA LEU A 50 -3.37 11.02 1.17
C LEU A 50 -4.52 10.53 2.05
N GLY A 51 -4.68 11.17 3.20
CA GLY A 51 -5.77 10.94 4.13
C GLY A 51 -6.72 12.14 4.22
N ASN A 52 -7.59 12.09 5.22
CA ASN A 52 -8.47 13.20 5.55
C ASN A 52 -7.72 14.34 6.25
N ASN A 53 -8.32 15.52 6.28
CA ASN A 53 -7.84 16.66 7.08
C ASN A 53 -6.39 17.09 6.78
N GLY A 54 -5.96 16.92 5.52
CA GLY A 54 -4.61 17.28 5.08
C GLY A 54 -3.55 16.27 5.51
N THR A 55 -3.92 15.15 6.11
CA THR A 55 -2.99 14.07 6.46
C THR A 55 -2.35 13.51 5.20
N TYR A 56 -1.02 13.38 5.20
CA TYR A 56 -0.31 12.74 4.10
C TYR A 56 1.00 12.12 4.57
N LEU A 57 1.52 11.17 3.79
CA LEU A 57 2.92 10.73 3.83
C LEU A 57 3.42 10.62 2.40
N VAL A 58 4.66 11.03 2.16
CA VAL A 58 5.37 10.82 0.90
C VAL A 58 6.79 10.35 1.19
N SER A 59 7.17 9.21 0.65
CA SER A 59 8.57 8.76 0.55
C SER A 59 9.02 8.84 -0.91
N TYR A 60 10.19 9.41 -1.12
CA TYR A 60 10.71 9.72 -2.45
C TYR A 60 12.23 9.63 -2.46
N ARG A 61 12.80 9.45 -3.65
CA ARG A 61 14.24 9.55 -3.86
C ARG A 61 14.59 10.93 -4.41
N ASP A 62 15.47 11.64 -3.73
CA ASP A 62 15.95 12.92 -4.22
C ASP A 62 16.93 12.78 -5.40
N HIS A 63 17.42 13.91 -5.90
CA HIS A 63 18.36 13.93 -7.02
C HIS A 63 19.68 13.20 -6.78
N ASP A 64 20.13 13.09 -5.53
CA ASP A 64 21.37 12.42 -5.13
C ASP A 64 21.17 10.92 -4.91
N GLY A 65 19.93 10.45 -5.02
CA GLY A 65 19.57 9.07 -4.78
C GLY A 65 19.24 8.75 -3.33
N GLN A 66 19.20 9.76 -2.44
CA GLN A 66 18.84 9.56 -1.04
C GLN A 66 17.33 9.37 -0.90
N ILE A 67 16.93 8.37 -0.12
CA ILE A 67 15.52 8.13 0.18
C ILE A 67 15.12 8.98 1.37
N LEU A 68 14.18 9.88 1.13
CA LEU A 68 13.65 10.81 2.11
C LEU A 68 12.17 10.51 2.35
N CYS A 69 11.64 11.06 3.45
CA CYS A 69 10.23 10.97 3.78
C CYS A 69 9.75 12.30 4.37
N LYS A 70 8.56 12.74 3.96
CA LYS A 70 7.81 13.85 4.55
C LYS A 70 6.42 13.36 4.92
N HIS A 71 5.87 13.88 6.01
CA HIS A 71 4.50 13.60 6.40
C HIS A 71 3.91 14.76 7.19
N TYR A 72 2.59 14.80 7.25
CA TYR A 72 1.85 15.76 8.03
C TYR A 72 0.62 15.09 8.65
N ASN A 73 0.36 15.41 9.92
CA ASN A 73 -0.85 15.02 10.64
C ASN A 73 -1.19 13.51 10.58
N LEU A 74 -0.19 12.63 10.64
CA LEU A 74 -0.40 11.19 10.68
C LEU A 74 -1.04 10.75 12.01
N PRO A 75 -1.84 9.66 12.03
CA PRO A 75 -2.31 9.06 13.27
C PRO A 75 -1.16 8.80 14.24
N ASN A 76 -1.37 9.06 15.54
CA ASN A 76 -0.31 8.94 16.55
C ASN A 76 0.32 7.53 16.58
N ALA A 77 -0.50 6.48 16.49
CA ALA A 77 -0.01 5.10 16.45
C ALA A 77 0.88 4.82 15.21
N LEU A 78 0.53 5.40 14.05
CA LEU A 78 1.35 5.30 12.84
C LEU A 78 2.68 6.03 13.01
N THR A 79 2.64 7.25 13.57
CA THR A 79 3.87 8.01 13.86
C THR A 79 4.77 7.27 14.85
N SER A 80 4.20 6.74 15.94
CA SER A 80 4.97 5.94 16.91
C SER A 80 5.61 4.71 16.26
N TRP A 81 4.90 4.03 15.36
CA TRP A 81 5.44 2.90 14.62
C TRP A 81 6.56 3.30 13.64
N LEU A 82 6.40 4.41 12.90
CA LEU A 82 7.41 4.89 11.93
C LEU A 82 8.75 5.26 12.60
N TYR A 83 8.71 5.85 13.80
CA TYR A 83 9.89 6.37 14.48
C TYR A 83 10.43 5.44 15.58
N CYS A 84 9.60 4.64 16.24
CA CYS A 84 10.02 3.81 17.38
C CYS A 84 10.86 4.57 18.42
N SER A 85 10.43 5.78 18.78
CA SER A 85 11.14 6.70 19.69
C SER A 85 12.49 7.22 19.19
N ASN A 86 12.84 7.00 17.92
CA ASN A 86 14.02 7.59 17.29
C ASN A 86 13.70 8.99 16.75
N PRO A 87 14.71 9.88 16.62
CA PRO A 87 14.52 11.18 16.01
C PRO A 87 14.26 11.12 14.49
N GLY A 88 14.59 9.99 13.85
CA GLY A 88 14.35 9.74 12.43
C GLY A 88 13.50 8.50 12.19
N ILE A 89 12.94 8.38 10.98
CA ILE A 89 12.19 7.19 10.58
C ILE A 89 13.16 6.00 10.47
N VAL A 90 12.81 4.91 11.15
CA VAL A 90 13.63 3.68 11.20
C VAL A 90 13.09 2.56 10.30
N ARG A 91 11.93 2.79 9.67
CA ARG A 91 11.29 1.82 8.78
C ARG A 91 11.98 1.71 7.44
N ASP A 92 11.78 0.57 6.79
CA ASP A 92 12.35 0.30 5.47
C ASP A 92 11.55 1.05 4.39
N LEU A 93 11.86 2.33 4.20
CA LEU A 93 11.21 3.21 3.22
C LEU A 93 11.06 2.59 1.81
N PRO A 94 12.03 1.81 1.26
CA PRO A 94 11.87 1.17 -0.05
C PRO A 94 10.73 0.15 -0.15
N SER A 95 10.34 -0.49 0.95
CA SER A 95 9.26 -1.47 1.00
C SER A 95 8.02 -0.98 1.77
N LEU A 96 8.06 0.26 2.26
CA LEU A 96 6.98 0.87 3.01
C LEU A 96 5.75 1.06 2.11
N SER A 97 4.61 0.59 2.58
CA SER A 97 3.31 0.92 2.01
C SER A 97 2.33 1.30 3.11
N ILE A 98 1.54 2.34 2.86
CA ILE A 98 0.61 2.94 3.82
C ILE A 98 -0.69 3.24 3.11
N THR A 99 -1.77 2.75 3.70
CA THR A 99 -3.13 3.14 3.32
C THR A 99 -3.73 3.95 4.46
N LEU A 100 -4.24 5.14 4.12
CA LEU A 100 -4.96 6.01 5.05
C LEU A 100 -6.44 5.97 4.69
N GLY A 101 -7.29 5.76 5.69
CA GLY A 101 -8.74 5.71 5.54
C GLY A 101 -9.48 6.80 6.34
N PRO A 102 -10.81 6.75 6.38
CA PRO A 102 -11.63 7.58 7.26
C PRO A 102 -11.32 7.36 8.76
N TYR A 103 -11.71 8.30 9.62
CA TYR A 103 -11.65 8.16 11.08
C TYR A 103 -10.27 7.77 11.66
N ASP A 104 -9.21 8.35 11.08
CA ASP A 104 -7.80 8.04 11.42
C ASP A 104 -7.45 6.54 11.28
N SER A 105 -8.23 5.80 10.49
CA SER A 105 -7.92 4.43 10.14
C SER A 105 -6.72 4.36 9.23
N TYR A 106 -5.86 3.38 9.48
CA TYR A 106 -4.72 3.13 8.61
C TYR A 106 -4.30 1.67 8.67
N TYR A 107 -3.68 1.23 7.58
CA TYR A 107 -2.88 0.02 7.54
C TYR A 107 -1.52 0.37 6.93
N ALA A 108 -0.44 0.09 7.65
CA ALA A 108 0.92 0.38 7.24
C ALA A 108 1.77 -0.88 7.39
N TRP A 109 2.66 -1.11 6.44
CA TRP A 109 3.58 -2.23 6.51
C TRP A 109 4.87 -1.95 5.75
N ASP A 110 5.93 -2.61 6.18
CA ASP A 110 7.17 -2.76 5.44
C ASP A 110 7.52 -4.25 5.36
N LYS A 111 8.67 -4.60 4.77
CA LYS A 111 9.10 -6.01 4.66
C LYS A 111 9.25 -6.74 6.00
N ASN A 112 9.39 -6.02 7.12
CA ASN A 112 9.68 -6.61 8.43
C ASN A 112 8.44 -6.65 9.33
N SER A 113 7.59 -5.63 9.26
CA SER A 113 6.54 -5.40 10.25
C SER A 113 5.30 -4.71 9.66
N ALA A 114 4.17 -4.85 10.33
CA ALA A 114 2.96 -4.11 10.05
C ALA A 114 2.44 -3.35 11.28
N SER A 115 1.62 -2.34 11.06
CA SER A 115 0.88 -1.59 12.06
C SER A 115 -0.46 -1.13 11.50
N TRP A 116 -1.50 -1.17 12.32
CA TRP A 116 -2.82 -0.69 11.94
C TRP A 116 -3.57 -0.15 13.15
N SER A 117 -4.57 0.69 12.88
CA SER A 117 -5.48 1.21 13.89
C SER A 117 -6.82 1.59 13.24
N ASN A 118 -7.89 1.55 14.02
CA ASN A 118 -9.24 1.99 13.63
C ASN A 118 -9.77 1.37 12.33
N LEU A 119 -9.37 0.14 11.99
CA LEU A 119 -9.84 -0.52 10.77
C LEU A 119 -11.32 -0.91 10.86
N PRO A 120 -12.01 -1.08 9.71
CA PRO A 120 -13.33 -1.72 9.69
C PRO A 120 -13.30 -3.07 10.46
N PRO A 121 -14.27 -3.36 11.35
CA PRO A 121 -14.17 -4.52 12.26
C PRO A 121 -13.98 -5.88 11.57
N LYS A 122 -14.58 -6.06 10.39
CA LYS A 122 -14.40 -7.28 9.59
C LYS A 122 -12.97 -7.41 9.06
N LEU A 123 -12.38 -6.30 8.61
CA LEU A 123 -10.99 -6.27 8.14
C LEU A 123 -10.02 -6.54 9.30
N GLU A 124 -10.20 -5.87 10.44
CA GLU A 124 -9.35 -6.07 11.62
C GLU A 124 -9.37 -7.52 12.09
N LYS A 125 -10.57 -8.11 12.22
CA LYS A 125 -10.72 -9.53 12.55
C LYS A 125 -10.02 -10.43 11.53
N SER A 126 -10.09 -10.10 10.24
CA SER A 126 -9.43 -10.83 9.16
C SER A 126 -7.90 -10.80 9.29
N ILE A 127 -7.32 -9.65 9.63
CA ILE A 127 -5.88 -9.49 9.88
C ILE A 127 -5.45 -10.27 11.12
N LEU A 128 -6.17 -10.11 12.24
CA LEU A 128 -5.87 -10.82 13.50
C LEU A 128 -5.93 -12.34 13.35
N ASN A 129 -6.88 -12.85 12.56
CA ASN A 129 -6.98 -14.29 12.30
C ASN A 129 -5.79 -14.86 11.53
N ARG A 130 -5.01 -14.03 10.83
CA ARG A 130 -3.83 -14.43 10.03
C ARG A 130 -2.50 -14.18 10.74
N LEU A 131 -2.54 -13.41 11.84
CA LEU A 131 -1.37 -13.08 12.63
C LEU A 131 -0.93 -14.29 13.46
N GLU A 132 0.37 -14.58 13.46
CA GLU A 132 0.98 -15.53 14.40
C GLU A 132 1.62 -14.80 15.59
N GLY A 133 2.32 -13.70 15.31
CA GLY A 133 2.99 -12.90 16.32
C GLY A 133 3.37 -11.52 15.78
N GLN A 134 3.45 -10.56 16.69
CA GLN A 134 3.86 -9.19 16.37
C GLN A 134 4.66 -8.62 17.53
N ASP A 135 5.79 -8.01 17.20
CA ASP A 135 6.53 -7.13 18.09
C ASP A 135 6.82 -5.80 17.37
N THR A 136 7.62 -4.94 18.01
CA THR A 136 7.96 -3.61 17.49
C THR A 136 8.66 -3.66 16.11
N TRP A 137 9.38 -4.73 15.82
CA TRP A 137 10.29 -4.87 14.67
C TRP A 137 9.85 -5.91 13.66
N THR A 138 9.08 -6.91 14.10
CA THR A 138 8.75 -8.08 13.30
C THR A 138 7.27 -8.39 13.38
N THR A 139 6.68 -8.78 12.26
CA THR A 139 5.34 -9.37 12.20
C THR A 139 5.41 -10.71 11.49
N THR A 140 4.99 -11.78 12.17
CA THR A 140 4.93 -13.13 11.62
C THR A 140 3.49 -13.49 11.28
N TRP A 141 3.32 -14.05 10.09
CA TRP A 141 2.02 -14.39 9.53
C TRP A 141 1.92 -15.89 9.28
N LYS A 142 0.69 -16.39 9.39
CA LYS A 142 0.38 -17.80 9.17
C LYS A 142 0.80 -18.31 7.82
N ALA A 143 0.97 -19.63 7.77
CA ALA A 143 1.39 -20.37 6.58
C ALA A 143 2.70 -19.82 6.00
N ASN A 144 3.69 -19.56 6.86
CA ASN A 144 5.01 -19.06 6.49
C ASN A 144 4.96 -17.76 5.66
N GLY A 145 4.12 -16.79 6.06
CA GLY A 145 3.97 -15.53 5.33
C GLY A 145 2.96 -15.56 4.18
N ALA A 146 2.45 -16.72 3.78
CA ALA A 146 1.49 -16.82 2.67
C ALA A 146 0.16 -16.10 2.99
N GLU A 147 -0.23 -16.03 4.27
CA GLU A 147 -1.40 -15.28 4.71
C GLU A 147 -1.13 -13.80 4.99
N ALA A 148 0.10 -13.31 4.82
CA ALA A 148 0.40 -11.90 5.05
C ALA A 148 -0.39 -11.01 4.08
N PRO A 149 -1.00 -9.91 4.54
CA PRO A 149 -1.54 -8.89 3.66
C PRO A 149 -0.42 -8.35 2.76
N SER A 150 -0.67 -8.39 1.45
CA SER A 150 0.23 -7.88 0.41
C SER A 150 -0.25 -6.55 -0.15
N PHE A 151 -1.55 -6.28 -0.02
CA PHE A 151 -2.17 -5.03 -0.42
C PHE A 151 -3.43 -4.81 0.43
N VAL A 152 -3.60 -3.58 0.93
CA VAL A 152 -4.79 -3.12 1.63
C VAL A 152 -5.26 -1.82 0.98
N SER A 153 -6.56 -1.63 0.89
CA SER A 153 -7.16 -0.36 0.50
C SER A 153 -8.34 -0.03 1.38
N LEU A 154 -8.45 1.24 1.77
CA LEU A 154 -9.49 1.77 2.63
C LEU A 154 -10.22 2.87 1.85
N GLY A 155 -11.51 2.67 1.62
CA GLY A 155 -12.40 3.63 0.97
C GLY A 155 -13.24 4.41 1.97
N ALA A 156 -14.19 5.18 1.45
CA ALA A 156 -15.22 5.82 2.27
C ALA A 156 -16.19 4.78 2.88
N ASP A 157 -17.00 5.20 3.86
CA ASP A 157 -18.10 4.39 4.42
C ASP A 157 -17.69 3.00 4.96
N GLU A 158 -16.46 2.88 5.46
CA GLU A 158 -15.83 1.62 5.89
C GLU A 158 -15.64 0.60 4.74
N ALA A 159 -15.68 1.04 3.48
CA ALA A 159 -15.33 0.19 2.36
C ALA A 159 -13.86 -0.23 2.46
N TYR A 160 -13.55 -1.49 2.17
CA TYR A 160 -12.18 -1.96 2.17
C TYR A 160 -11.96 -3.13 1.21
N TRP A 161 -10.70 -3.29 0.84
CA TRP A 161 -10.21 -4.47 0.13
C TRP A 161 -8.85 -4.87 0.68
N MET A 162 -8.63 -6.17 0.87
CA MET A 162 -7.35 -6.73 1.29
C MET A 162 -7.09 -8.00 0.48
N ARG A 163 -5.84 -8.14 0.01
CA ARG A 163 -5.32 -9.35 -0.61
C ARG A 163 -4.09 -9.85 0.13
N THR A 164 -3.98 -11.16 0.29
CA THR A 164 -2.80 -11.83 0.86
C THR A 164 -1.81 -12.25 -0.21
N VAL A 165 -0.57 -12.54 0.20
CA VAL A 165 0.49 -13.08 -0.66
C VAL A 165 0.04 -14.30 -1.47
N SER A 166 -0.68 -15.23 -0.84
CA SER A 166 -1.22 -16.44 -1.47
C SER A 166 -2.40 -16.21 -2.42
N GLY A 167 -2.88 -14.97 -2.59
CA GLY A 167 -4.07 -14.67 -3.39
C GLY A 167 -5.40 -14.85 -2.64
N GLY A 168 -5.38 -15.17 -1.35
CA GLY A 168 -6.56 -15.02 -0.50
C GLY A 168 -6.89 -13.54 -0.27
N GLY A 169 -7.94 -13.26 0.50
CA GLY A 169 -8.27 -11.89 0.86
C GLY A 169 -9.57 -11.75 1.63
N CYS A 170 -10.00 -10.51 1.81
CA CYS A 170 -11.33 -10.16 2.29
C CYS A 170 -11.66 -8.75 1.81
N TRP A 171 -12.93 -8.48 1.55
CA TRP A 171 -13.39 -7.18 1.09
C TRP A 171 -14.80 -6.91 1.61
N ASP A 172 -15.16 -5.64 1.62
CA ASP A 172 -16.51 -5.15 1.81
C ASP A 172 -16.55 -3.78 1.13
N LEU A 173 -17.00 -3.69 -0.12
CA LEU A 173 -16.96 -2.41 -0.87
C LEU A 173 -18.14 -1.49 -0.56
N LYS A 174 -18.80 -1.69 0.60
CA LYS A 174 -20.07 -1.07 1.02
C LYS A 174 -20.65 -0.12 -0.01
N CYS A 175 -21.48 -0.66 -0.90
CA CYS A 175 -22.33 0.19 -1.70
C CYS A 175 -23.40 0.72 -0.75
N SER A 176 -23.35 2.01 -0.39
CA SER A 176 -24.51 2.66 0.19
C SER A 176 -25.74 2.26 -0.64
N ALA A 177 -26.84 1.91 0.05
CA ALA A 177 -28.07 1.46 -0.61
C ALA A 177 -28.37 2.36 -1.80
N PRO A 178 -28.87 1.82 -2.94
CA PRO A 178 -29.13 2.61 -4.13
C PRO A 178 -29.81 3.90 -3.69
N PRO A 179 -29.22 5.07 -3.99
CA PRO A 179 -29.77 6.32 -3.51
C PRO A 179 -31.25 6.31 -3.83
N ALA A 180 -32.08 6.70 -2.85
CA ALA A 180 -33.53 6.82 -3.06
C ALA A 180 -33.88 7.73 -4.27
N ASN A 181 -32.88 8.47 -4.78
CA ASN A 181 -32.89 9.17 -6.05
C ASN A 181 -32.56 8.22 -7.22
N PRO A 182 -33.54 7.90 -8.09
CA PRO A 182 -33.37 7.01 -9.25
C PRO A 182 -32.43 7.54 -10.36
N GLY A 183 -31.61 8.56 -10.10
CA GLY A 183 -30.68 9.16 -11.07
C GLY A 183 -29.19 9.03 -10.75
N ALA A 184 -28.81 8.46 -9.60
CA ALA A 184 -27.39 8.25 -9.23
C ALA A 184 -26.97 6.80 -9.47
N THR A 185 -27.03 6.38 -10.74
CA THR A 185 -26.94 4.97 -11.15
C THR A 185 -25.53 4.49 -11.49
N ASP A 186 -24.65 5.36 -11.98
CA ASP A 186 -23.53 4.88 -12.81
C ASP A 186 -22.31 4.44 -11.97
N GLY A 187 -21.84 5.27 -11.03
CA GLY A 187 -20.68 4.90 -10.19
C GLY A 187 -20.95 3.73 -9.25
N MET A 188 -22.16 3.68 -8.68
CA MET A 188 -22.61 2.59 -7.81
C MET A 188 -22.86 1.29 -8.58
N ALA A 189 -23.14 1.36 -9.89
CA ALA A 189 -23.16 0.17 -10.73
C ALA A 189 -21.74 -0.40 -10.90
N GLY A 190 -20.73 0.47 -11.02
CA GLY A 190 -19.32 0.08 -11.08
C GLY A 190 -18.87 -0.73 -9.85
N LEU A 191 -19.05 -0.19 -8.64
CA LEU A 191 -18.68 -0.91 -7.41
C LEU A 191 -19.49 -2.19 -7.19
N ARG A 192 -20.77 -2.21 -7.57
CA ARG A 192 -21.58 -3.44 -7.56
C ARG A 192 -21.05 -4.49 -8.54
N GLY A 193 -20.67 -4.07 -9.74
CA GLY A 193 -20.01 -4.93 -10.73
C GLY A 193 -18.68 -5.48 -10.21
N THR A 194 -17.88 -4.66 -9.55
CA THR A 194 -16.64 -5.08 -8.89
C THR A 194 -16.92 -6.07 -7.76
N ASN A 195 -17.93 -5.84 -6.90
CA ASN A 195 -18.34 -6.80 -5.88
C ASN A 195 -18.70 -8.15 -6.50
N LYS A 196 -19.54 -8.15 -7.54
CA LYS A 196 -19.90 -9.38 -8.24
C LYS A 196 -18.67 -10.09 -8.81
N PHE A 197 -17.76 -9.35 -9.46
CA PHE A 197 -16.51 -9.91 -9.96
C PHE A 197 -15.68 -10.54 -8.83
N LEU A 198 -15.60 -9.92 -7.66
CA LEU A 198 -14.89 -10.45 -6.50
C LEU A 198 -15.59 -11.66 -5.89
N GLU A 199 -16.93 -11.68 -5.86
CA GLU A 199 -17.74 -12.83 -5.42
C GLU A 199 -17.60 -14.04 -6.35
N ASP A 200 -17.53 -13.80 -7.66
CA ASP A 200 -17.36 -14.84 -8.69
C ASP A 200 -15.90 -15.35 -8.78
N SER A 201 -14.95 -14.66 -8.14
CA SER A 201 -13.53 -15.02 -8.17
C SER A 201 -13.20 -16.08 -7.12
N SER A 202 -12.56 -17.18 -7.54
CA SER A 202 -12.10 -18.23 -6.61
C SER A 202 -10.88 -17.81 -5.77
N ASP A 203 -10.05 -16.90 -6.31
CA ASP A 203 -8.93 -16.26 -5.64
C ASP A 203 -8.64 -14.87 -6.24
N PHE A 204 -7.69 -14.15 -5.65
CA PHE A 204 -7.27 -12.81 -6.09
C PHE A 204 -5.88 -12.79 -6.72
N THR A 205 -5.33 -13.92 -7.15
CA THR A 205 -4.00 -13.97 -7.81
C THR A 205 -3.95 -13.17 -9.11
N GLY A 206 -5.09 -13.02 -9.79
CA GLY A 206 -5.25 -12.19 -10.98
C GLY A 206 -5.34 -10.68 -10.73
N ILE A 207 -5.43 -10.24 -9.47
CA ILE A 207 -5.62 -8.84 -9.08
C ILE A 207 -4.31 -8.28 -8.51
N ALA A 208 -3.74 -7.29 -9.19
CA ALA A 208 -2.55 -6.59 -8.71
C ALA A 208 -2.88 -5.67 -7.53
N GLY A 209 -4.01 -4.96 -7.60
CA GLY A 209 -4.50 -4.10 -6.54
C GLY A 209 -5.91 -3.57 -6.84
N LEU A 210 -6.65 -3.21 -5.80
CA LEU A 210 -7.90 -2.47 -5.89
C LEU A 210 -7.76 -1.22 -5.02
N HIS A 211 -7.58 -0.07 -5.65
CA HIS A 211 -7.47 1.22 -4.98
C HIS A 211 -8.88 1.78 -4.75
N LEU A 212 -9.20 2.06 -3.49
CA LEU A 212 -10.39 2.73 -3.00
C LEU A 212 -9.98 4.10 -2.44
N PHE A 213 -10.91 5.06 -2.45
CA PHE A 213 -10.59 6.44 -2.11
C PHE A 213 -11.49 6.96 -0.98
N PRO A 214 -10.93 7.35 0.19
CA PRO A 214 -11.71 7.87 1.32
C PRO A 214 -12.50 9.14 1.01
N SER A 215 -12.04 9.94 0.04
CA SER A 215 -12.65 11.20 -0.36
C SER A 215 -13.74 11.05 -1.44
N HIS A 216 -13.84 9.88 -2.08
CA HIS A 216 -14.72 9.62 -3.23
C HIS A 216 -15.30 8.21 -3.09
N SER A 217 -16.49 8.09 -2.49
CA SER A 217 -17.08 6.81 -2.08
C SER A 217 -17.42 5.86 -3.22
N ASP A 218 -17.63 6.39 -4.42
CA ASP A 218 -17.93 5.65 -5.64
C ASP A 218 -16.70 5.37 -6.50
N ALA A 219 -15.56 6.00 -6.19
CA ALA A 219 -14.39 5.92 -7.03
C ALA A 219 -13.49 4.71 -6.70
N TYR A 220 -12.94 4.08 -7.73
CA TYR A 220 -11.99 2.99 -7.58
C TYR A 220 -11.08 2.83 -8.81
N VAL A 221 -9.95 2.15 -8.61
CA VAL A 221 -9.09 1.62 -9.69
C VAL A 221 -8.76 0.16 -9.37
N LEU A 222 -9.26 -0.77 -10.19
CA LEU A 222 -8.91 -2.19 -10.15
C LEU A 222 -7.82 -2.45 -11.19
N ILE A 223 -6.69 -3.00 -10.74
CA ILE A 223 -5.56 -3.36 -11.59
C ILE A 223 -5.42 -4.87 -11.59
N LYS A 224 -5.36 -5.48 -12.77
CA LYS A 224 -5.07 -6.91 -12.95
C LYS A 224 -3.56 -7.13 -13.07
N THR A 225 -3.08 -8.31 -12.67
CA THR A 225 -1.67 -8.69 -12.83
C THR A 225 -1.23 -8.73 -14.29
N ALA A 226 -2.16 -8.88 -15.24
CA ALA A 226 -1.89 -8.77 -16.67
C ALA A 226 -1.57 -7.34 -17.16
N GLY A 227 -1.65 -6.31 -16.31
CA GLY A 227 -1.44 -4.91 -16.70
C GLY A 227 -2.67 -4.23 -17.28
N GLN A 228 -3.86 -4.82 -17.09
CA GLN A 228 -5.13 -4.18 -17.44
C GLN A 228 -5.69 -3.46 -16.21
N ALA A 229 -6.33 -2.31 -16.41
CA ALA A 229 -7.04 -1.61 -15.35
C ALA A 229 -8.48 -1.27 -15.72
N PHE A 230 -9.33 -1.25 -14.70
CA PHE A 230 -10.72 -0.81 -14.74
C PHE A 230 -10.89 0.25 -13.68
N SER A 231 -11.65 1.29 -13.95
CA SER A 231 -11.86 2.35 -12.97
C SER A 231 -13.25 2.95 -13.05
N ASN A 232 -13.66 3.53 -11.95
CA ASN A 232 -14.65 4.58 -11.91
C ASN A 232 -13.97 5.75 -11.22
N LEU A 233 -13.44 6.71 -11.96
CA LEU A 233 -12.77 7.86 -11.38
C LEU A 233 -13.56 9.14 -11.70
N PRO A 234 -13.44 10.20 -10.90
CA PRO A 234 -14.00 11.50 -11.23
C PRO A 234 -13.45 12.06 -12.55
N GLU A 235 -14.28 12.81 -13.28
CA GLU A 235 -13.96 13.33 -14.62
C GLU A 235 -12.66 14.13 -14.68
N PHE A 236 -12.36 14.93 -13.65
CA PHE A 236 -11.14 15.74 -13.58
C PHE A 236 -9.83 14.91 -13.64
N THR A 237 -9.91 13.60 -13.41
CA THR A 237 -8.74 12.70 -13.46
C THR A 237 -8.57 11.98 -14.81
N TRP A 238 -9.60 11.97 -15.66
CA TRP A 238 -9.66 11.08 -16.83
C TRP A 238 -8.55 11.33 -17.83
N HIS A 239 -8.17 12.60 -18.03
CA HIS A 239 -7.13 12.96 -18.98
C HIS A 239 -5.80 12.29 -18.66
N ASP A 240 -5.40 12.26 -17.39
CA ASP A 240 -4.15 11.64 -16.96
C ASP A 240 -4.29 10.14 -16.77
N TYR A 241 -5.42 9.67 -16.27
CA TYR A 241 -5.70 8.23 -16.17
C TYR A 241 -5.61 7.55 -17.54
N ASN A 242 -6.18 8.13 -18.59
CA ASN A 242 -6.19 7.57 -19.94
C ASN A 242 -4.79 7.48 -20.57
N LYS A 243 -3.83 8.31 -20.13
CA LYS A 243 -2.42 8.19 -20.53
C LYS A 243 -1.71 7.07 -19.78
N ILE A 244 -2.05 6.90 -18.50
CA ILE A 244 -1.34 6.01 -17.57
C ILE A 244 -1.84 4.56 -17.67
N ALA A 245 -3.16 4.34 -17.73
CA ALA A 245 -3.75 3.00 -17.68
C ALA A 245 -3.26 2.06 -18.79
N PRO A 246 -3.10 2.50 -20.06
CA PRO A 246 -2.53 1.65 -21.11
C PRO A 246 -1.04 1.35 -20.95
N ALA A 247 -0.32 2.13 -20.12
CA ALA A 247 1.11 1.99 -19.88
C ALA A 247 1.43 1.10 -18.66
N LEU A 248 0.42 0.50 -18.03
CA LEU A 248 0.61 -0.38 -16.88
C LEU A 248 1.41 -1.64 -17.27
N PRO A 249 2.42 -2.01 -16.47
CA PRO A 249 3.21 -3.21 -16.72
C PRO A 249 2.43 -4.46 -16.34
N THR A 250 2.94 -5.63 -16.75
CA THR A 250 2.55 -6.89 -16.10
C THR A 250 3.14 -6.91 -14.69
N PHE A 251 2.42 -7.51 -13.74
CA PHE A 251 2.84 -7.60 -12.35
C PHE A 251 3.08 -9.06 -11.94
N MET A 252 4.01 -9.25 -11.01
CA MET A 252 4.29 -10.54 -10.40
C MET A 252 4.21 -10.40 -8.88
N GLN A 253 3.37 -11.22 -8.25
CA GLN A 253 3.36 -11.34 -6.79
C GLN A 253 4.58 -12.12 -6.35
N SER A 254 5.37 -11.55 -5.44
CA SER A 254 6.43 -12.28 -4.74
C SER A 254 5.87 -12.95 -3.48
N MET A 255 6.62 -13.87 -2.87
CA MET A 255 6.26 -14.45 -1.57
C MET A 255 6.46 -13.48 -0.38
N GLN A 256 6.89 -12.25 -0.65
CA GLN A 256 7.05 -11.21 0.37
C GLN A 256 5.70 -10.49 0.61
N PRO A 257 5.46 -9.97 1.82
CA PRO A 257 4.27 -9.21 2.18
C PRO A 257 4.30 -7.81 1.57
N ILE A 258 4.55 -7.70 0.26
CA ILE A 258 4.59 -6.45 -0.48
C ILE A 258 3.65 -6.55 -1.68
N PRO A 259 3.18 -5.41 -2.20
CA PRO A 259 2.36 -5.40 -3.41
C PRO A 259 3.06 -6.13 -4.58
N PRO A 260 2.29 -6.68 -5.52
CA PRO A 260 2.81 -7.14 -6.80
C PRO A 260 3.73 -6.11 -7.43
N LEU A 261 4.92 -6.55 -7.78
CA LEU A 261 5.90 -5.66 -8.39
C LEU A 261 5.75 -5.72 -9.91
N PRO A 262 5.93 -4.60 -10.62
CA PRO A 262 6.12 -4.62 -12.06
C PRO A 262 7.17 -5.65 -12.45
N LEU A 263 6.81 -6.52 -13.38
CA LEU A 263 7.80 -7.30 -14.09
C LEU A 263 8.58 -6.29 -14.93
N SER A 264 9.73 -5.85 -14.42
CA SER A 264 10.71 -5.15 -15.24
C SER A 264 10.79 -5.96 -16.52
N ARG A 265 10.56 -5.33 -17.68
CA ARG A 265 10.98 -5.90 -18.95
C ARG A 265 12.50 -5.95 -18.86
N LEU A 266 13.03 -6.91 -18.09
CA LEU A 266 14.40 -7.37 -18.15
C LEU A 266 14.59 -7.51 -19.63
N GLY A 267 15.39 -6.60 -20.20
CA GLY A 267 15.55 -6.51 -21.62
C GLY A 267 15.75 -7.93 -22.09
N LEU A 268 14.77 -8.46 -22.83
CA LEU A 268 15.08 -9.44 -23.83
C LEU A 268 16.10 -8.68 -24.65
N ALA A 269 17.38 -8.86 -24.30
CA ALA A 269 18.49 -8.37 -25.07
C ALA A 269 18.09 -8.79 -26.48
N PRO A 270 17.92 -7.84 -27.42
CA PRO A 270 17.44 -8.15 -28.76
C PRO A 270 18.25 -9.36 -29.18
N GLN A 271 17.57 -10.52 -29.35
CA GLN A 271 18.26 -11.77 -29.60
C GLN A 271 19.26 -11.46 -30.70
N ALA A 272 20.55 -11.50 -30.34
CA ALA A 272 21.59 -11.17 -31.30
C ALA A 272 21.29 -12.08 -32.50
N PRO A 273 21.18 -11.52 -33.72
CA PRO A 273 20.95 -12.34 -34.90
C PRO A 273 21.97 -13.48 -34.84
N PRO A 274 21.55 -14.73 -35.10
CA PRO A 274 22.39 -15.90 -34.87
C PRO A 274 23.75 -15.64 -35.52
N LEU A 275 24.78 -15.52 -34.69
CA LEU A 275 26.16 -15.41 -35.15
C LEU A 275 26.40 -16.67 -35.99
N GLN A 276 26.48 -16.50 -37.31
CA GLN A 276 27.08 -17.51 -38.16
C GLN A 276 28.51 -17.70 -37.62
N LEU A 277 28.71 -18.85 -36.98
CA LEU A 277 30.01 -19.34 -36.54
C LEU A 277 30.92 -19.43 -37.76
N GLN A 278 31.66 -18.36 -38.05
CA GLN A 278 32.83 -18.46 -38.90
C GLN A 278 33.96 -18.98 -38.00
N GLN A 279 34.28 -20.26 -38.19
CA GLN A 279 35.41 -20.94 -37.56
C GLN A 279 36.68 -20.14 -37.85
N VAL A 280 37.24 -19.48 -36.83
CA VAL A 280 38.60 -18.96 -36.89
C VAL A 280 39.45 -19.76 -35.92
N ALA A 281 40.51 -20.33 -36.48
CA ALA A 281 41.42 -21.28 -35.86
C ALA A 281 42.10 -20.72 -34.60
N GLN A 282 42.32 -21.64 -33.67
CA GLN A 282 42.99 -21.45 -32.39
C GLN A 282 44.41 -20.91 -32.56
N SER A 283 44.74 -19.84 -31.83
CA SER A 283 46.12 -19.52 -31.45
C SER A 283 46.19 -19.40 -29.93
N SER A 284 46.90 -20.34 -29.32
CA SER A 284 47.19 -20.44 -27.89
C SER A 284 48.10 -19.30 -27.43
N PHE A 285 47.65 -18.50 -26.47
CA PHE A 285 48.51 -17.59 -25.69
C PHE A 285 48.58 -18.05 -24.24
N GLN A 286 49.78 -18.45 -23.82
CA GLN A 286 50.20 -18.66 -22.43
C GLN A 286 50.24 -17.31 -21.71
N TYR A 287 49.55 -17.20 -20.57
CA TYR A 287 49.78 -16.10 -19.63
C TYR A 287 50.60 -16.58 -18.43
N GLN A 288 51.69 -15.84 -18.23
CA GLN A 288 52.68 -15.98 -17.18
C GLN A 288 52.15 -15.33 -15.89
N GLN A 289 52.16 -16.07 -14.79
CA GLN A 289 51.80 -15.61 -13.45
C GLN A 289 52.89 -14.68 -12.91
N SER A 290 52.55 -13.44 -12.57
CA SER A 290 53.37 -12.59 -11.71
C SER A 290 52.61 -12.27 -10.42
N GLN A 291 53.08 -12.87 -9.33
CA GLN A 291 52.72 -12.52 -7.96
C GLN A 291 53.25 -11.13 -7.63
N GLN A 292 52.40 -10.25 -7.11
CA GLN A 292 52.84 -8.99 -6.48
C GLN A 292 52.35 -8.92 -5.04
N GLN A 293 53.35 -8.76 -4.16
CA GLN A 293 53.28 -8.66 -2.72
C GLN A 293 52.59 -7.35 -2.28
N GLN A 294 51.71 -7.43 -1.28
CA GLN A 294 51.20 -6.26 -0.54
C GLN A 294 52.10 -5.96 0.68
N PRO A 295 52.41 -4.68 0.96
CA PRO A 295 53.00 -4.27 2.23
C PRO A 295 51.95 -3.96 3.30
N PRO A 296 52.30 -4.05 4.60
CA PRO A 296 51.38 -3.88 5.72
C PRO A 296 51.07 -2.41 6.05
N CYS A 297 49.81 -2.13 6.36
CA CYS A 297 49.36 -0.86 6.95
C CYS A 297 49.73 -0.78 8.44
N PRO A 298 50.32 0.33 8.92
CA PRO A 298 50.45 0.59 10.34
C PRO A 298 49.17 1.18 10.94
N VAL A 299 48.85 0.68 12.13
CA VAL A 299 47.84 1.14 13.07
C VAL A 299 48.25 2.52 13.61
N GLN A 300 47.37 3.52 13.51
CA GLN A 300 47.45 4.72 14.34
C GLN A 300 46.13 4.92 15.10
N GLN A 301 46.21 4.63 16.39
CA GLN A 301 45.38 5.23 17.43
C GLN A 301 45.67 6.72 17.49
N GLN A 302 44.64 7.55 17.63
CA GLN A 302 44.66 8.72 18.53
C GLN A 302 43.26 9.33 18.63
N GLY A 303 42.77 9.36 19.87
CA GLY A 303 41.54 10.03 20.22
C GLY A 303 41.68 11.55 20.13
N ARG A 304 40.58 12.21 19.74
CA ARG A 304 40.34 13.61 20.04
C ARG A 304 38.87 13.80 20.41
N GLN A 305 38.65 14.12 21.67
CA GLN A 305 37.47 14.83 22.15
C GLN A 305 37.53 16.25 21.61
N HIS A 306 36.52 16.72 20.88
CA HIS A 306 36.25 18.16 20.78
C HIS A 306 34.75 18.44 20.66
N SER A 307 34.30 19.21 21.64
CA SER A 307 33.08 19.98 21.78
C SER A 307 32.51 20.55 20.46
N CYS A 308 31.24 20.25 20.17
CA CYS A 308 30.46 20.93 19.14
C CYS A 308 29.03 21.15 19.64
N CYS A 309 28.80 22.24 20.38
CA CYS A 309 27.49 22.89 20.44
C CYS A 309 27.70 24.38 20.18
N PRO A 310 27.17 24.95 19.09
CA PRO A 310 27.17 26.40 18.91
C PRO A 310 26.18 27.05 19.88
N GLN A 311 26.59 28.19 20.46
CA GLN A 311 25.72 29.10 21.18
C GLN A 311 24.70 29.70 20.21
N THR A 312 23.41 29.45 20.44
CA THR A 312 22.32 30.08 19.71
C THR A 312 22.00 31.47 20.26
N ALA A 313 21.91 32.44 19.36
CA ALA A 313 21.55 33.83 19.63
C ALA A 313 20.08 33.99 20.09
N SER A 314 19.86 34.97 20.96
CA SER A 314 18.56 35.39 21.46
C SER A 314 17.69 36.02 20.36
N GLY A 315 16.53 35.43 20.06
CA GLY A 315 15.51 36.11 19.25
C GLY A 315 14.59 35.30 18.33
N ALA A 316 14.60 33.96 18.36
CA ALA A 316 13.67 33.14 17.56
C ALA A 316 12.49 32.60 18.41
N PRO A 317 11.24 32.60 17.89
CA PRO A 317 10.08 32.09 18.62
C PRO A 317 10.16 30.57 18.76
N GLN A 318 10.33 30.09 19.99
CA GLN A 318 10.31 28.67 20.34
C GLN A 318 8.86 28.19 20.54
N ASN A 319 8.44 27.20 19.75
CA ASN A 319 7.31 26.34 20.07
C ASN A 319 7.86 25.07 20.72
N CYS A 320 8.04 25.12 22.04
CA CYS A 320 8.42 23.98 22.87
C CYS A 320 7.33 23.77 23.93
N CYS A 321 6.36 22.89 23.65
CA CYS A 321 5.50 22.33 24.69
C CYS A 321 6.23 21.15 25.32
N ALA A 322 6.49 21.22 26.63
CA ALA A 322 6.88 20.08 27.44
C ALA A 322 5.68 19.12 27.56
N GLN A 323 5.80 17.90 27.03
CA GLN A 323 4.84 16.84 27.32
C GLN A 323 5.20 16.16 28.64
N GLN A 324 4.23 16.15 29.56
CA GLN A 324 4.26 15.34 30.77
C GLN A 324 4.28 13.86 30.38
N LEU A 325 5.26 13.13 30.91
CA LEU A 325 5.33 11.67 30.86
C LEU A 325 4.14 11.09 31.64
N THR A 326 3.12 10.65 30.92
CA THR A 326 2.15 9.67 31.44
C THR A 326 2.69 8.27 31.18
N PRO A 327 2.59 7.33 32.13
CA PRO A 327 3.05 5.96 31.91
C PRO A 327 2.18 5.28 30.85
N MET A 328 2.75 5.11 29.65
CA MET A 328 2.12 4.33 28.57
C MET A 328 2.03 2.86 28.99
N ARG A 329 0.82 2.30 28.86
CA ARG A 329 0.61 0.84 28.89
C ARG A 329 1.16 0.22 27.61
N PRO A 330 1.91 -0.90 27.68
CA PRO A 330 2.26 -1.64 26.50
C PRO A 330 1.01 -2.35 25.94
N TYR A 331 0.74 -2.08 24.66
CA TYR A 331 -0.05 -2.82 23.67
C TYR A 331 -1.30 -3.61 24.13
N GLY A 332 -2.45 -3.21 23.57
CA GLY A 332 -3.77 -3.80 23.81
C GLY A 332 -3.94 -5.21 23.29
N LEU A 333 -3.49 -6.20 24.06
CA LEU A 333 -4.06 -7.54 24.04
C LEU A 333 -5.23 -7.60 25.04
N PRO A 334 -6.42 -8.14 24.68
CA PRO A 334 -7.45 -8.41 25.67
C PRO A 334 -6.95 -9.47 26.67
N ALA A 335 -7.16 -9.20 27.96
CA ALA A 335 -6.87 -10.15 29.02
C ALA A 335 -7.65 -11.46 28.79
N ALA A 336 -6.94 -12.59 28.78
CA ALA A 336 -7.55 -13.90 28.82
C ALA A 336 -8.41 -14.03 30.09
N LEU A 337 -9.73 -14.08 29.91
CA LEU A 337 -10.66 -14.32 31.01
C LEU A 337 -10.56 -15.79 31.44
N GLY A 338 -10.20 -15.97 32.70
CA GLY A 338 -10.13 -17.26 33.37
C GLY A 338 -11.50 -17.94 33.43
N LEU A 339 -11.46 -19.25 33.20
CA LEU A 339 -12.54 -20.20 33.41
C LEU A 339 -12.86 -20.34 34.90
N GLY A 340 -14.14 -20.17 35.26
CA GLY A 340 -14.69 -20.47 36.58
C GLY A 340 -16.22 -20.37 36.55
N ALA A 341 -16.87 -21.55 36.56
CA ALA A 341 -18.30 -21.88 36.49
C ALA A 341 -19.20 -21.20 37.59
N PRO A 342 -20.55 -21.39 37.67
CA PRO A 342 -21.38 -22.43 37.04
C PRO A 342 -22.79 -22.06 36.51
N PHE A 343 -23.31 -23.01 35.72
CA PHE A 343 -24.70 -23.41 35.48
C PHE A 343 -25.86 -22.49 35.95
N ALA A 344 -26.63 -22.01 34.98
CA ALA A 344 -28.08 -21.84 35.12
C ALA A 344 -28.77 -22.29 33.83
N ALA A 345 -29.73 -23.20 33.98
CA ALA A 345 -30.52 -23.79 32.92
C ALA A 345 -31.50 -22.79 32.31
N GLN A 346 -31.67 -22.83 30.98
CA GLN A 346 -32.83 -22.23 30.31
C GLN A 346 -33.44 -23.22 29.30
N PRO A 347 -34.78 -23.12 29.07
CA PRO A 347 -35.56 -24.17 28.42
C PRO A 347 -35.54 -24.10 26.89
N ALA A 348 -35.91 -25.25 26.31
CA ALA A 348 -35.95 -25.61 24.89
C ALA A 348 -36.83 -24.71 23.99
N PRO A 349 -36.58 -24.72 22.66
CA PRO A 349 -37.23 -23.83 21.72
C PRO A 349 -38.63 -24.31 21.27
N VAL A 350 -39.53 -23.35 21.08
CA VAL A 350 -40.84 -23.53 20.45
C VAL A 350 -40.66 -23.51 18.93
N ASN A 351 -41.07 -24.61 18.29
CA ASN A 351 -41.23 -24.75 16.84
C ASN A 351 -42.28 -23.75 16.32
N GLY A 352 -41.85 -22.85 15.44
CA GLY A 352 -42.73 -22.02 14.61
C GLY A 352 -42.54 -22.38 13.14
N HIS A 353 -43.45 -23.21 12.62
CA HIS A 353 -43.65 -23.43 11.19
C HIS A 353 -43.98 -22.09 10.50
N VAL A 354 -43.22 -21.70 9.47
CA VAL A 354 -43.68 -20.73 8.46
C VAL A 354 -43.62 -21.38 7.09
N SER A 355 -44.81 -21.58 6.54
CA SER A 355 -45.12 -22.09 5.22
C SER A 355 -44.86 -21.03 4.14
N GLY A 356 -44.16 -21.48 3.10
CA GLY A 356 -44.22 -21.10 1.69
C GLY A 356 -44.75 -19.74 1.24
N GLN A 357 -43.92 -19.02 0.49
CA GLN A 357 -44.33 -18.44 -0.78
C GLN A 357 -43.16 -18.49 -1.78
N GLN A 358 -43.30 -19.37 -2.77
CA GLN A 358 -42.57 -19.31 -4.04
C GLN A 358 -43.09 -18.10 -4.82
N ASN A 359 -42.22 -17.16 -5.16
CA ASN A 359 -42.44 -16.25 -6.28
C ASN A 359 -41.23 -16.37 -7.20
N GLY A 360 -41.50 -16.91 -8.39
CA GLY A 360 -40.53 -17.04 -9.46
C GLY A 360 -40.19 -15.68 -10.06
N TYR A 361 -38.91 -15.45 -10.29
CA TYR A 361 -38.44 -14.39 -11.17
C TYR A 361 -38.05 -15.01 -12.50
N THR A 362 -38.76 -14.56 -13.53
CA THR A 362 -38.50 -14.84 -14.93
C THR A 362 -37.20 -14.19 -15.36
N SER A 363 -36.39 -14.97 -16.08
CA SER A 363 -35.23 -14.54 -16.84
C SER A 363 -35.63 -13.47 -17.85
N ALA A 364 -35.16 -12.24 -17.67
CA ALA A 364 -35.18 -11.20 -18.68
C ALA A 364 -33.74 -10.99 -19.18
N ALA A 365 -33.50 -11.43 -20.41
CA ALA A 365 -32.31 -11.15 -21.18
C ALA A 365 -32.20 -9.63 -21.41
N TYR A 366 -31.10 -9.02 -20.97
CA TYR A 366 -30.74 -7.66 -21.35
C TYR A 366 -29.87 -7.69 -22.62
N PRO A 367 -30.26 -6.98 -23.69
CA PRO A 367 -29.39 -6.75 -24.84
C PRO A 367 -28.33 -5.69 -24.48
N GLY A 368 -27.16 -5.82 -25.11
CA GLY A 368 -25.94 -5.10 -24.77
C GLY A 368 -26.05 -3.57 -24.75
N GLY A 369 -25.38 -2.99 -23.75
CA GLY A 369 -24.98 -1.59 -23.72
C GLY A 369 -23.60 -1.38 -24.35
N PRO A 370 -23.27 -0.14 -24.78
CA PRO A 370 -22.15 0.14 -25.66
C PRO A 370 -20.81 0.11 -24.93
N MET A 371 -19.81 -0.57 -25.52
CA MET A 371 -18.41 -0.34 -25.22
C MET A 371 -17.96 0.95 -25.91
N TYR A 372 -17.55 1.95 -25.14
CA TYR A 372 -16.77 3.07 -25.67
C TYR A 372 -15.28 2.71 -25.63
N ARG A 373 -14.62 2.94 -26.77
CA ARG A 373 -13.17 2.86 -26.97
C ARG A 373 -12.49 4.13 -26.53
#